data_AF-A0A2T4DBC4-F1
#
_entry.id   AF-A0A2T4DBC4-F1
#
_cell.length_a   1.000
_cell.length_b   1.000
_cell.length_c   1.000
_cell.angle_alpha   90.00
_cell.angle_beta   90.00
_cell.angle_gamma   90.00
#
_symmetry.space_group_name_H-M   'P 1'
#
loop_
_entity.id
_entity.type
_entity.pdbx_description
1 polymer ?
#
loop_
_entity_poly.entity_id
_entity_poly.type
_entity_poly.pdbx_seq_one_letter_code
_entity_poly.pdbx_strand_id
1 'polypeptide(L)'
;MKVFASISLFIILFAPGLITYSWLSHQKRAVKHEVKWKMIAGMDKNELVLLKFTSEEAKVLKWEHAKEFEYQNEMYDVVEQQTIGDTTYYWCWWDHEETALNKQLSLLVVKAL
;
A
#
# COMPACT_ATOMS: atom_id res chain seq x y z
N MET A 1 12.72 24.19 -35.79
CA MET A 1 13.72 23.10 -35.83
C MET A 1 14.62 23.03 -34.60
N LYS A 2 15.31 24.11 -34.19
CA LYS A 2 16.26 24.07 -33.05
C LYS A 2 15.64 23.62 -31.71
N VAL A 3 14.40 24.06 -31.42
CA VAL A 3 13.68 23.67 -30.18
C VAL A 3 13.38 22.17 -30.14
N PHE A 4 12.94 21.58 -31.25
CA PHE A 4 12.70 20.13 -31.34
C PHE A 4 13.99 19.34 -31.15
N ALA A 5 15.09 19.79 -31.74
CA ALA A 5 16.40 19.16 -31.55
C ALA A 5 16.87 19.22 -30.07
N SER A 6 16.66 20.35 -29.39
CA SER A 6 16.95 20.47 -27.95
C SER A 6 16.08 19.57 -27.07
N ILE A 7 14.78 19.45 -27.37
CA ILE A 7 13.88 18.54 -26.63
C ILE A 7 14.31 17.09 -26.83
N SER A 8 14.62 16.69 -28.08
CA SER A 8 15.11 15.34 -28.37
C SER A 8 16.42 15.03 -27.65
N LEU A 9 17.36 15.97 -27.60
CA LEU A 9 18.63 15.81 -26.88
C LEU A 9 18.40 15.62 -25.37
N PHE A 10 17.48 16.39 -24.79
CA PHE A 10 17.14 16.26 -23.37
C PHE A 10 16.51 14.89 -23.05
N ILE A 11 15.58 14.42 -23.89
CA ILE A 11 14.98 13.10 -23.73
C ILE A 11 16.04 12.00 -23.83
N ILE A 12 16.94 12.07 -24.80
CA ILE A 12 18.01 11.06 -24.97
C ILE A 12 18.94 11.01 -23.75
N LEU A 13 19.25 12.16 -23.14
CA LEU A 13 20.17 12.22 -22.01
C LEU A 13 19.52 11.74 -20.69
N PHE A 14 18.26 12.10 -20.43
CA PHE A 14 17.62 11.86 -19.15
C PHE A 14 16.64 10.67 -19.13
N ALA A 15 15.99 10.36 -20.25
CA ALA A 15 15.00 9.29 -20.29
C ALA A 15 15.58 7.91 -19.94
N PRO A 16 16.79 7.49 -20.38
CA PRO A 16 17.33 6.18 -20.00
C PRO A 16 17.49 6.03 -18.48
N GLY A 17 17.95 7.09 -17.80
CA GLY A 17 18.08 7.10 -16.33
C GLY A 17 16.71 7.04 -15.63
N LEU A 18 15.75 7.84 -16.08
CA LEU A 18 14.38 7.83 -15.53
C LEU A 18 13.67 6.49 -15.75
N ILE A 19 13.80 5.91 -16.95
CA ILE A 19 13.19 4.63 -17.30
C ILE A 19 13.78 3.51 -16.45
N THR A 20 15.12 3.42 -16.35
CA THR A 20 15.77 2.38 -15.56
C THR A 20 15.46 2.49 -14.08
N TYR A 21 15.46 3.71 -13.53
CA TYR A 21 15.05 3.96 -12.14
C TYR A 21 13.60 3.55 -11.89
N SER A 22 12.68 3.96 -12.77
CA SER A 22 11.25 3.63 -12.65
C SER A 22 11.00 2.14 -12.77
N TRP A 23 11.71 1.48 -13.67
CA TRP A 23 11.64 0.02 -13.83
C TRP A 23 12.13 -0.71 -12.57
N LEU A 24 13.27 -0.29 -12.02
CA LEU A 24 13.83 -0.86 -10.80
C LEU A 24 12.91 -0.66 -9.59
N SER A 25 12.32 0.53 -9.45
CA SER A 25 11.39 0.82 -8.35
C SER A 25 10.11 -0.03 -8.46
N HIS A 26 9.58 -0.23 -9.67
CA HIS A 26 8.48 -1.14 -9.92
C HIS A 26 8.81 -2.59 -9.55
N GLN A 27 9.98 -3.10 -9.98
CA GLN A 27 10.41 -4.46 -9.61
C GLN A 27 10.57 -4.62 -8.11
N LYS A 28 11.19 -3.64 -7.43
CA LYS A 28 11.34 -3.67 -5.98
C LYS A 28 9.99 -3.74 -5.28
N ARG A 29 8.99 -2.97 -5.75
CA ARG A 29 7.63 -3.00 -5.20
C ARG A 29 6.97 -4.37 -5.39
N ALA A 30 7.11 -4.97 -6.58
CA ALA A 30 6.59 -6.30 -6.87
C ALA A 30 7.22 -7.38 -5.97
N VAL A 31 8.54 -7.33 -5.76
CA VAL A 31 9.27 -8.26 -4.88
C VAL A 31 8.84 -8.08 -3.41
N LYS A 32 8.74 -6.84 -2.91
CA LYS A 32 8.26 -6.58 -1.53
C LYS A 32 6.87 -7.18 -1.32
N HIS A 33 5.96 -6.97 -2.27
CA HIS A 33 4.62 -7.52 -2.25
C HIS A 33 4.64 -9.06 -2.25
N GLU A 34 5.41 -9.68 -3.14
CA GLU A 34 5.52 -11.15 -3.20
C GLU A 34 6.09 -11.74 -1.90
N VAL A 35 7.14 -11.13 -1.35
CA VAL A 35 7.74 -11.55 -0.07
C VAL A 35 6.74 -11.44 1.07
N LYS A 36 6.00 -10.32 1.17
CA LYS A 36 4.93 -10.12 2.17
C LYS A 36 3.92 -11.26 2.14
N TRP A 37 3.38 -11.60 0.96
CA TRP A 37 2.41 -12.69 0.84
C TRP A 37 3.00 -14.07 1.08
N LYS A 38 4.26 -14.32 0.70
CA LYS A 38 4.96 -15.57 1.02
C LYS A 38 5.18 -15.74 2.52
N MET A 39 5.49 -14.65 3.22
CA MET A 39 5.61 -14.65 4.68
C MET A 39 4.26 -14.95 5.33
N ILE A 40 3.20 -14.24 4.94
CA ILE A 40 1.84 -14.45 5.46
C ILE A 40 1.36 -15.89 5.19
N ALA A 41 1.64 -16.46 4.01
CA ALA A 41 1.23 -17.82 3.66
C ALA A 41 1.93 -18.91 4.51
N GLY A 42 3.12 -18.63 5.03
CA GLY A 42 3.86 -19.54 5.92
C GLY A 42 3.67 -19.25 7.41
N MET A 43 2.89 -18.22 7.76
CA MET A 43 2.72 -17.71 9.11
C MET A 43 1.47 -18.32 9.78
N ASP A 44 1.55 -18.53 11.09
CA ASP A 44 0.39 -18.93 11.87
C ASP A 44 -0.60 -17.76 12.00
N LYS A 45 -1.91 -18.01 11.87
CA LYS A 45 -2.97 -16.98 11.96
C LYS A 45 -2.92 -16.17 13.27
N ASN A 46 -2.29 -16.70 14.32
CA ASN A 46 -2.10 -16.01 15.59
C ASN A 46 -1.19 -14.78 15.50
N GLU A 47 -0.38 -14.65 14.45
CA GLU A 47 0.45 -13.46 14.22
C GLU A 47 -0.31 -12.34 13.48
N LEU A 48 -1.51 -12.63 12.95
CA LEU A 48 -2.38 -11.64 12.31
C LEU A 48 -3.22 -10.88 13.34
N VAL A 49 -3.51 -9.61 13.04
CA VAL A 49 -4.41 -8.81 13.86
C VAL A 49 -5.84 -9.22 13.56
N LEU A 50 -6.55 -9.73 14.56
CA LEU A 50 -7.97 -10.06 14.46
C LEU A 50 -8.83 -8.85 14.81
N LEU A 51 -9.50 -8.30 13.81
CA LEU A 51 -10.50 -7.24 13.99
C LEU A 51 -11.90 -7.81 13.81
N LYS A 52 -12.86 -7.33 14.61
CA LYS A 52 -14.24 -7.82 14.62
C LYS A 52 -15.16 -6.62 14.55
N PHE A 53 -16.07 -6.63 13.58
CA PHE A 53 -17.02 -5.55 13.38
C PHE A 53 -18.40 -6.14 13.11
N THR A 54 -19.42 -5.60 13.76
CA THR A 54 -20.81 -5.77 13.33
C THR A 54 -21.04 -5.10 11.97
N SER A 55 -22.14 -5.42 11.29
CA SER A 55 -22.49 -4.77 10.01
C SER A 55 -22.60 -3.25 10.13
N GLU A 56 -23.01 -2.75 11.31
CA GLU A 56 -23.09 -1.31 11.59
C GLU A 56 -21.71 -0.70 11.89
N GLU A 57 -20.87 -1.37 12.69
CA GLU A 57 -19.51 -0.89 12.97
C GLU A 57 -18.61 -0.92 11.73
N ALA A 58 -18.81 -1.87 10.83
CA ALA A 58 -18.02 -1.97 9.60
C ALA A 58 -18.14 -0.72 8.70
N LYS A 59 -19.17 0.12 8.91
CA LYS A 59 -19.34 1.39 8.19
C LYS A 59 -18.27 2.44 8.54
N VAL A 60 -17.58 2.31 9.67
CA VAL A 60 -16.48 3.23 10.03
C VAL A 60 -15.16 2.91 9.32
N LEU A 61 -15.07 1.74 8.66
CA LEU A 61 -13.90 1.34 7.89
C LEU A 61 -13.82 2.15 6.59
N LYS A 62 -12.68 2.79 6.36
CA LYS A 62 -12.44 3.50 5.09
C LYS A 62 -11.71 2.56 4.15
N TRP A 63 -12.42 2.01 3.18
CA TRP A 63 -11.85 1.09 2.21
C TRP A 63 -11.13 1.85 1.11
N GLU A 64 -9.84 1.54 0.91
CA GLU A 64 -9.12 1.94 -0.30
C GLU A 64 -9.49 0.98 -1.42
N HIS A 65 -9.39 -0.33 -1.16
CA HIS A 65 -9.62 -1.41 -2.12
C HIS A 65 -10.33 -2.58 -1.41
N ALA A 66 -10.85 -3.58 -2.13
CA ALA A 66 -11.64 -4.68 -1.54
C ALA A 66 -10.91 -5.54 -0.47
N LYS A 67 -9.60 -5.39 -0.30
CA LYS A 67 -8.78 -6.10 0.70
C LYS A 67 -7.95 -5.16 1.57
N GLU A 68 -8.15 -3.85 1.49
CA GLU A 68 -7.32 -2.88 2.20
C GLU A 68 -8.19 -1.75 2.73
N PHE A 69 -8.09 -1.49 4.02
CA PHE A 69 -8.84 -0.43 4.68
C PHE A 69 -8.02 0.29 5.75
N GLU A 70 -8.38 1.55 5.99
CA GLU A 70 -7.92 2.34 7.11
C GLU A 70 -8.89 2.19 8.29
N TYR A 71 -8.35 1.89 9.47
CA TYR A 71 -9.08 1.94 10.73
C TYR A 71 -8.19 2.58 11.80
N GLN A 72 -8.71 3.60 12.50
CA GLN A 72 -7.97 4.34 13.53
C GLN A 72 -6.63 4.95 13.04
N ASN A 73 -6.57 5.41 11.78
CA ASN A 73 -5.36 5.93 11.12
C ASN A 73 -4.24 4.90 10.95
N GLU A 74 -4.57 3.61 10.94
CA GLU A 74 -3.68 2.50 10.63
C GLU A 74 -4.24 1.72 9.44
N MET A 75 -3.34 1.28 8.56
CA MET A 75 -3.69 0.52 7.35
C MET A 75 -3.64 -0.99 7.62
N TYR A 76 -4.68 -1.68 7.17
CA TYR A 76 -4.84 -3.12 7.34
C TYR A 76 -5.11 -3.80 6.00
N ASP A 77 -4.32 -4.82 5.69
CA ASP A 77 -4.57 -5.72 4.56
C ASP A 77 -5.30 -6.98 5.05
N VAL A 78 -6.47 -7.25 4.49
CA VAL A 78 -7.28 -8.43 4.79
C VAL A 78 -6.63 -9.67 4.15
N VAL A 79 -6.15 -10.57 5.00
CA VAL A 79 -5.65 -11.89 4.61
C VAL A 79 -6.82 -12.86 4.48
N GLU A 80 -7.71 -12.85 5.48
CA GLU A 80 -8.88 -13.71 5.54
C GLU A 80 -10.03 -12.98 6.23
N GLN A 81 -11.25 -13.33 5.85
CA GLN A 81 -12.45 -12.82 6.51
C GLN A 81 -13.48 -13.92 6.70
N GLN A 82 -14.24 -13.84 7.77
CA GLN A 82 -15.34 -14.75 8.06
C GLN A 82 -16.50 -13.97 8.68
N THR A 83 -17.70 -14.15 8.15
CA THR A 83 -18.92 -13.57 8.73
C THR A 83 -19.70 -14.64 9.48
N ILE A 84 -20.01 -14.36 10.75
CA ILE A 84 -20.80 -15.24 11.62
C ILE A 84 -21.95 -14.39 12.19
N GLY A 85 -23.17 -14.65 11.71
CA GLY A 85 -24.33 -13.82 12.07
C GLY A 85 -24.16 -12.38 11.56
N ASP A 86 -24.23 -11.41 12.47
CA ASP A 86 -24.05 -9.98 12.17
C ASP A 86 -22.60 -9.50 12.32
N THR A 87 -21.68 -10.37 12.72
CA THR A 87 -20.28 -9.99 12.96
C THR A 87 -19.37 -10.54 11.87
N THR A 88 -18.56 -9.66 11.29
CA THR A 88 -17.46 -10.03 10.39
C THR A 88 -16.13 -9.95 11.13
N TYR A 89 -15.37 -11.03 11.02
CA TYR A 89 -14.05 -11.24 11.55
C TYR A 89 -13.05 -11.05 10.42
N TYR A 90 -12.08 -10.16 10.59
CA TYR A 90 -11.01 -9.91 9.64
C TYR A 90 -9.68 -10.28 10.29
N TRP A 91 -8.95 -11.19 9.64
CA TRP A 91 -7.55 -11.44 9.96
C TRP A 91 -6.71 -10.58 9.05
N CYS A 92 -6.10 -9.56 9.63
CA CYS A 92 -5.40 -8.53 8.91
C CYS A 92 -3.90 -8.59 9.14
N TRP A 93 -3.14 -8.32 8.09
CA TRP A 93 -1.77 -7.88 8.21
C TRP A 93 -1.75 -6.39 8.54
N TRP A 94 -1.09 -6.02 9.64
CA TRP A 94 -0.93 -4.62 10.04
C TRP A 94 0.33 -4.04 9.39
N ASP A 95 0.16 -3.09 8.46
CA ASP A 95 1.29 -2.47 7.76
C ASP A 95 1.78 -1.21 8.49
N HIS A 96 2.44 -1.43 9.64
CA HIS A 96 2.88 -0.34 10.51
C HIS A 96 3.95 0.55 9.88
N GLU A 97 4.92 -0.03 9.17
CA GLU A 97 6.00 0.74 8.52
C GLU A 97 5.46 1.62 7.39
N GLU A 98 4.53 1.11 6.58
CA GLU A 98 3.93 1.87 5.48
C GLU A 98 3.02 2.99 6.02
N THR A 99 2.27 2.73 7.08
CA THR A 99 1.47 3.75 7.78
C THR A 99 2.33 4.90 8.30
N ALA A 100 3.47 4.61 8.93
CA ALA A 100 4.39 5.64 9.43
C ALA A 100 4.99 6.48 8.30
N LEU A 101 5.36 5.84 7.18
CA LEU A 101 5.89 6.53 6.01
C LEU A 101 4.85 7.46 5.37
N ASN A 102 3.59 6.99 5.25
CA ASN A 102 2.49 7.81 4.71
C ASN A 102 2.18 9.02 5.58
N LYS A 103 2.25 8.87 6.92
CA LYS A 103 2.14 10.00 7.87
C LYS A 103 3.28 11.01 7.68
N GLN A 104 4.50 10.57 7.44
CA GLN A 104 5.61 11.49 7.13
C GLN A 104 5.41 12.20 5.79
N LEU A 105 4.95 11.49 4.77
CA LEU A 105 4.69 12.07 3.45
C LEU A 105 3.59 13.13 3.52
N SER A 106 2.48 12.87 4.21
CA SER A 106 1.39 13.84 4.36
C SER A 106 1.85 15.12 5.06
N LEU A 107 2.67 14.99 6.11
CA LEU A 107 3.29 16.14 6.79
C LEU A 107 4.20 16.94 5.85
N LEU A 108 5.00 16.27 5.01
CA LEU A 108 5.87 16.94 4.05
C LEU A 108 5.09 17.66 2.96
N VAL A 109 4.00 17.07 2.46
CA VAL A 109 3.12 17.69 1.46
C VAL A 109 2.43 18.93 2.04
N VAL A 110 1.90 18.83 3.27
CA VAL A 110 1.28 19.97 3.96
C VAL A 110 2.29 21.09 4.22
N LYS A 111 3.56 20.76 4.50
CA LYS A 111 4.61 21.76 4.75
C LYS A 111 5.13 22.42 3.46
N ALA A 112 4.93 21.80 2.31
CA ALA A 112 5.36 22.30 1.00
C ALA A 112 4.30 23.17 0.30
N LEU A 113 3.07 23.19 0.82
CA LEU A 113 1.95 24.07 0.42
C LEU A 113 1.94 25.35 1.26
#